data_AF-A0A3N5SMX9-F1
#
_entry.id   AF-A0A3N5SMX9-F1
#
_cell.length_a   1.000
_cell.length_b   1.000
_cell.length_c   1.000
_cell.angle_alpha   90.00
_cell.angle_beta   90.00
_cell.angle_gamma   90.00
#
_symmetry.space_group_name_H-M   'P 1'
#
loop_
_entity.id
_entity.type
_entity.pdbx_description
1 polymer ?
#
loop_
_entity_poly.entity_id
_entity_poly.type
_entity_poly.pdbx_seq_one_letter_code
_entity_poly.pdbx_strand_id
1 'polypeptide(L)'
;GNTSAASVPLAMVEAIDEGRLKDGDRVAMCAFGAGLTWASVVLQMGTGEIRAAQTLFSAGRARYLARRTSDAVLDTAQSALLPLYAFLYQRRKKK
;
A
#
# COMPACT_ATOMS: atom_id res chain seq x y z
N GLY A 1 -12.60 -20.09 20.60
CA GLY A 1 -14.04 -19.76 20.60
C GLY A 1 -14.38 -18.90 19.37
N ASN A 2 -15.65 -18.58 19.11
CA ASN A 2 -16.04 -17.72 17.98
C ASN A 2 -15.70 -16.24 18.27
N THR A 3 -14.72 -15.69 17.54
CA THR A 3 -14.29 -14.28 17.61
C THR A 3 -14.77 -13.48 16.39
N SER A 4 -15.90 -13.89 15.80
CA SER A 4 -16.49 -13.29 14.59
C SER A 4 -15.47 -13.31 13.44
N ALA A 5 -15.27 -12.18 12.77
CA ALA A 5 -14.32 -12.01 11.67
C ALA A 5 -12.86 -12.38 12.03
N ALA A 6 -12.50 -12.36 13.32
CA ALA A 6 -11.16 -12.73 13.76
C ALA A 6 -10.95 -14.25 13.88
N SER A 7 -12.00 -15.08 13.79
CA SER A 7 -11.89 -16.53 14.05
C SER A 7 -10.95 -17.21 13.05
N VAL A 8 -11.09 -16.87 11.77
CA VAL A 8 -10.29 -17.45 10.68
C VAL A 8 -8.83 -16.99 10.72
N PRO A 9 -8.49 -15.69 10.83
CA PRO A 9 -7.10 -15.27 10.94
C PRO A 9 -6.45 -15.71 12.26
N LEU A 10 -7.20 -15.79 13.37
CA LEU A 10 -6.66 -16.30 14.63
C LEU A 10 -6.26 -17.77 14.52
N ALA A 11 -7.14 -18.62 13.97
CA ALA A 11 -6.84 -20.03 13.72
C ALA A 11 -5.67 -20.22 12.74
N MET A 12 -5.52 -19.33 11.77
CA MET A 12 -4.39 -19.33 10.84
C MET A 12 -3.07 -19.01 11.55
N VAL A 13 -3.03 -18.00 12.42
CA VAL A 13 -1.83 -17.67 13.21
C VAL A 13 -1.47 -18.81 14.16
N GLU A 14 -2.44 -19.36 14.89
CA GLU A 14 -2.21 -20.52 15.76
C GLU A 14 -1.65 -21.73 14.97
N ALA A 15 -2.18 -22.00 13.78
CA ALA A 15 -1.68 -23.08 12.93
C ALA A 15 -0.25 -22.82 12.40
N ILE A 16 0.14 -21.56 12.21
CA ILE A 16 1.53 -21.18 11.87
C ILE A 16 2.44 -21.39 13.08
N ASP A 17 2.03 -20.90 14.26
CA ASP A 17 2.82 -21.00 15.50
C ASP A 17 3.02 -22.45 15.93
N GLU A 18 2.02 -23.31 15.70
CA GLU A 18 2.10 -24.76 15.91
C GLU A 18 2.85 -25.51 14.80
N GLY A 19 3.32 -24.82 13.75
CA GLY A 19 4.05 -25.40 12.62
C GLY A 19 3.22 -26.29 11.69
N ARG A 20 1.88 -26.20 11.78
CA ARG A 20 0.92 -26.92 10.92
C ARG A 20 0.76 -26.29 9.53
N LEU A 21 1.05 -25.00 9.41
CA LEU A 21 1.09 -24.27 8.13
C LEU A 21 2.53 -23.80 7.84
N LYS A 22 2.97 -24.00 6.60
CA LYS A 22 4.32 -23.67 6.13
C LYS A 22 4.29 -22.91 4.82
N ASP A 23 5.42 -22.28 4.50
CA ASP A 23 5.65 -21.63 3.21
C ASP A 23 5.39 -22.59 2.04
N GLY A 24 4.62 -22.13 1.06
CA GLY A 24 4.24 -22.91 -0.12
C GLY A 24 3.02 -23.82 0.04
N ASP A 25 2.49 -24.01 1.25
CA ASP A 25 1.27 -24.80 1.47
C ASP A 25 0.07 -24.19 0.76
N ARG A 26 -0.84 -25.03 0.26
CA ARG A 26 -2.13 -24.59 -0.28
C ARG A 26 -3.20 -24.69 0.80
N VAL A 27 -3.77 -23.56 1.16
CA VAL A 27 -4.73 -23.44 2.25
C VAL A 27 -6.07 -23.03 1.70
N ALA A 28 -7.09 -23.85 1.98
CA ALA A 28 -8.48 -23.53 1.71
C ALA A 28 -9.10 -22.94 2.99
N MET A 29 -9.66 -21.75 2.88
CA MET A 29 -10.31 -21.03 3.98
C MET A 29 -11.76 -20.74 3.62
N CYS A 30 -12.64 -20.82 4.61
CA CYS A 30 -14.05 -20.52 4.47
C CYS A 30 -14.56 -19.82 5.74
N ALA A 31 -15.40 -18.81 5.56
CA ALA A 31 -16.05 -18.09 6.64
C ALA A 31 -17.51 -17.79 6.29
N PHE A 32 -18.35 -17.71 7.31
CA PHE A 32 -19.73 -17.26 7.24
C PHE A 32 -20.06 -16.36 8.43
N GLY A 33 -21.03 -15.47 8.27
CA GLY A 33 -21.40 -14.49 9.29
C GLY A 33 -22.87 -14.08 9.25
N ALA A 34 -23.21 -13.05 10.02
CA ALA A 34 -24.57 -12.54 10.11
C ALA A 34 -25.20 -12.23 8.74
N GLY A 35 -26.52 -12.44 8.64
CA GLY A 35 -27.26 -12.38 7.39
C GLY A 35 -27.11 -13.69 6.61
N LEU A 36 -26.52 -13.61 5.41
CA LEU A 36 -26.15 -14.75 4.57
C LEU A 36 -24.77 -14.53 3.93
N THR A 37 -23.91 -13.74 4.59
CA THR A 37 -22.59 -13.43 4.07
C THR A 37 -21.66 -14.61 4.28
N TRP A 38 -21.06 -15.07 3.19
CA TRP A 38 -20.04 -16.11 3.18
C TRP A 38 -18.96 -15.76 2.18
N ALA A 39 -17.76 -16.29 2.40
CA ALA A 39 -16.66 -16.20 1.47
C ALA A 39 -15.74 -17.41 1.64
N SER A 40 -15.14 -17.84 0.53
CA SER A 40 -14.09 -18.85 0.53
C SER A 40 -12.94 -18.41 -0.37
N VAL A 41 -11.75 -18.89 -0.03
CA VAL A 41 -10.54 -18.63 -0.81
C VAL A 41 -9.60 -19.83 -0.69
N VAL A 42 -8.92 -20.14 -1.78
CA VAL A 42 -7.74 -21.00 -1.76
C VAL A 42 -6.54 -20.13 -2.05
N LEU A 43 -5.59 -20.11 -1.13
CA LEU A 43 -4.35 -19.36 -1.28
C LEU A 43 -3.15 -20.28 -1.14
N GLN A 44 -2.03 -19.84 -1.68
CA GLN A 44 -0.73 -20.43 -1.41
C GLN A 44 -0.05 -19.60 -0.33
N MET A 45 0.36 -20.23 0.76
CA MET A 45 1.20 -19.61 1.78
C MET A 45 2.48 -19.11 1.12
N GLY A 46 2.90 -17.89 1.47
CA GLY A 46 4.04 -17.26 0.81
C GLY A 46 5.21 -18.21 0.75
N THR A 47 5.75 -18.46 -0.44
CA THR A 47 7.04 -19.10 -0.57
C THR A 47 8.08 -18.05 -0.17
N GLY A 48 9.14 -18.42 0.55
CA GLY A 48 10.27 -17.52 0.87
C GLY A 48 10.91 -16.79 -0.33
N GLU A 49 10.42 -16.98 -1.55
CA GLU A 49 10.68 -16.18 -2.74
C GLU A 49 9.90 -14.85 -2.74
N ILE A 50 10.06 -14.02 -1.70
CA ILE A 50 9.55 -12.64 -1.73
C ILE A 50 10.46 -11.73 -2.57
N ARG A 51 11.01 -12.18 -3.70
CA ARG A 51 11.91 -11.34 -4.53
C ARG A 51 11.13 -10.47 -5.50
N ALA A 52 10.13 -11.02 -6.19
CA ALA A 52 9.37 -10.29 -7.20
C ALA A 52 8.49 -9.18 -6.58
N ALA A 53 7.75 -9.51 -5.53
CA ALA A 53 6.90 -8.53 -4.84
C ALA A 53 7.73 -7.42 -4.18
N GLN A 54 8.80 -7.74 -3.45
CA GLN A 54 9.70 -6.72 -2.87
C GLN A 54 10.32 -5.82 -3.94
N THR A 55 10.67 -6.37 -5.11
CA THR A 55 11.22 -5.58 -6.23
C THR A 55 10.17 -4.65 -6.83
N LEU A 56 8.93 -5.11 -6.99
CA LEU A 56 7.83 -4.27 -7.48
C LEU A 56 7.44 -3.19 -6.46
N PHE A 57 7.39 -3.54 -5.16
CA PHE A 57 7.14 -2.58 -4.10
C PHE A 57 8.27 -1.56 -3.95
N SER A 58 9.53 -1.95 -4.09
CA SER A 58 10.67 -1.03 -4.04
C SER A 58 10.69 -0.09 -5.25
N ALA A 59 10.40 -0.59 -6.46
CA ALA A 59 10.27 0.23 -7.65
C ALA A 59 9.06 1.18 -7.60
N GLY A 60 7.92 0.73 -7.05
CA GLY A 60 6.75 1.56 -6.80
C GLY A 60 7.03 2.67 -5.80
N ARG A 61 7.68 2.32 -4.68
CA ARG A 61 8.07 3.28 -3.64
C ARG A 61 9.11 4.28 -4.14
N ALA A 62 10.09 3.84 -4.93
CA ALA A 62 11.08 4.72 -5.54
C ALA A 62 10.42 5.74 -6.48
N ARG A 63 9.50 5.30 -7.34
CA ARG A 63 8.72 6.20 -8.22
C ARG A 63 7.85 7.17 -7.43
N TYR A 64 7.20 6.69 -6.37
CA TYR A 64 6.42 7.55 -5.47
C TYR A 64 7.28 8.64 -4.82
N LEU A 65 8.44 8.26 -4.28
CA LEU A 65 9.36 9.21 -3.65
C LEU A 65 9.91 10.22 -4.67
N ALA A 66 10.32 9.76 -5.85
CA ALA A 66 10.79 10.63 -6.92
C ALA A 66 9.73 11.66 -7.35
N ARG A 67 8.46 11.22 -7.48
CA ARG A 67 7.36 12.12 -7.79
C ARG A 67 7.13 13.15 -6.68
N ARG A 68 7.12 12.70 -5.43
CA ARG A 68 6.92 13.57 -4.26
C ARG A 68 8.04 14.62 -4.13
N THR A 69 9.29 14.25 -4.42
CA THR A 69 10.40 15.21 -4.42
C THR A 69 10.28 16.22 -5.56
N SER A 70 9.87 15.78 -6.76
CA SER A 70 9.65 16.68 -7.90
C SER A 70 8.54 17.69 -7.63
N ASP A 71 7.41 17.24 -7.06
CA ASP A 71 6.30 18.13 -6.73
C ASP A 71 6.71 19.18 -5.69
N ALA A 72 7.51 18.80 -4.69
CA ALA A 72 8.04 19.73 -3.70
C ALA A 72 9.01 20.76 -4.30
N VAL A 73 9.87 20.35 -5.24
CA VAL A 73 10.78 21.26 -5.95
C VAL A 73 10.01 22.23 -6.84
N LEU A 74 8.99 21.75 -7.55
CA LEU A 74 8.15 22.59 -8.41
C LEU A 74 7.36 23.62 -7.60
N ASP A 75 6.80 23.24 -6.45
CA ASP A 75 6.08 24.15 -5.55
C ASP A 75 7.00 25.23 -4.97
N THR A 76 8.22 24.84 -4.58
CA THR A 76 9.24 25.79 -4.10
C THR A 76 9.68 26.74 -5.23
N ALA A 77 9.87 26.24 -6.45
CA ALA A 77 10.25 27.06 -7.59
C ALA A 77 9.13 28.04 -7.99
N GLN A 78 7.87 27.58 -8.00
CA GLN A 78 6.71 28.44 -8.27
C GLN A 78 6.58 29.53 -7.23
N SER A 79 6.65 29.19 -5.94
CA SER A 79 6.56 30.18 -4.86
C SER A 79 7.69 31.22 -4.89
N ALA A 80 8.91 30.81 -5.25
CA ALA A 80 10.04 31.73 -5.44
C ALA A 80 9.90 32.66 -6.65
N LEU A 81 9.15 32.25 -7.69
CA LEU A 81 8.91 33.05 -8.89
C LEU A 81 7.72 34.02 -8.75
N LEU A 82 6.82 33.80 -7.79
CA LEU A 82 5.67 34.67 -7.55
C LEU A 82 6.03 36.16 -7.36
N PRO A 83 7.07 36.53 -6.57
CA PRO A 83 7.48 37.94 -6.41
C PRO A 83 8.01 38.55 -7.71
N LEU A 84 8.75 37.78 -8.52
CA LEU A 84 9.25 38.23 -9.82
C LEU A 84 8.09 38.49 -10.79
N TYR A 85 7.11 37.58 -10.81
CA TYR A 85 5.91 37.71 -11.64
C TYR A 85 5.06 38.93 -11.23
N ALA A 86 4.86 39.11 -9.93
CA ALA A 86 4.14 40.28 -9.38
C ALA A 86 4.86 41.60 -9.71
N PHE A 87 6.19 41.63 -9.63
CA PHE A 87 7.01 42.78 -9.98
C PHE A 87 6.90 43.13 -11.48
N LEU A 88 7.05 42.14 -12.36
CA LEU A 88 6.93 42.35 -13.81
C LEU A 88 5.52 42.80 -14.21
N TYR A 89 4.48 42.26 -13.57
CA TYR A 89 3.09 42.67 -13.78
C TYR A 89 2.86 44.14 -13.39
N GLN A 90 3.32 44.56 -12.21
CA GLN A 90 3.25 45.96 -11.74
C GLN A 90 3.96 46.93 -12.69
N ARG A 91 5.11 46.53 -13.25
CA ARG A 91 5.89 47.35 -14.18
C ARG A 91 5.21 47.53 -15.54
N ARG A 92 4.45 46.52 -16.00
CA ARG A 92 3.67 46.60 -17.25
C ARG A 92 2.43 47.50 -17.12
N LYS A 93 1.79 47.54 -15.95
CA LYS A 93 0.59 48.36 -15.69
C LYS A 93 0.90 49.87 -15.55
N LYS A 94 2.16 50.24 -15.29
CA LYS A 94 2.61 51.64 -15.17
C LYS A 94 3.06 52.28 -16.51
N LYS A 95 2.89 51.58 -17.64
CA LYS A 95 2.97 52.16 -18.99
C LYS A 95 1.57 52.29 -19.55
#